data_AF-A0A7X0Y2C2-F1
#
_entry.id   AF-A0A7X0Y2C2-F1
#
_cell.length_a   1.000
_cell.length_b   1.000
_cell.length_c   1.000
_cell.angle_alpha   90.00
_cell.angle_beta   90.00
_cell.angle_gamma   90.00
#
_symmetry.space_group_name_H-M   'P 1'
#
loop_
_entity.id
_entity.type
_entity.pdbx_description
1 polymer ?
#
loop_
_entity_poly.entity_id
_entity_poly.type
_entity_poly.pdbx_seq_one_letter_code
_entity_poly.pdbx_strand_id
1 'polypeptide(L)'
;MVKFSRALYSKNDDNRFVDVESIPHQANYNDFVNYLFCPDENCNTRLSYVRTREGGHLRKPRGFEHEEKCSYAEEFIKAVSSTIFIEQNGNLSNEGITRRKKDMIDKLMDFLEPQKKVASSDNKNKSTRKVQKIEDGSETGTKKTTISIKYDPESKVDKESLNEEGVTVREPPFSRVLLHQISEKDSYKNLSTIGVIERVEVDEIKELAKIFVSFSDINAVFELPPPFFNNSVRGISKLQLFEYVKILATYTNINKQSLYMNSMCQTNQIKNDNLILYVYDPDFPSFLLRSNVERVFRDFGALVAAITTKAI
;
A
#
# COMPACT_ATOMS: atom_id res chain seq x y z
N MET A 1 4.94 -18.27 16.51
CA MET A 1 5.44 -16.93 16.18
C MET A 1 5.24 -15.97 17.34
N VAL A 2 6.31 -15.81 18.11
CA VAL A 2 6.47 -14.71 19.05
C VAL A 2 6.46 -13.42 18.22
N LYS A 3 5.63 -12.45 18.61
CA LYS A 3 5.58 -11.15 17.93
C LYS A 3 6.59 -10.23 18.58
N PHE A 4 7.44 -9.61 17.78
CA PHE A 4 8.29 -8.52 18.24
C PHE A 4 7.44 -7.25 18.39
N SER A 5 7.47 -6.63 19.56
CA SER A 5 6.91 -5.29 19.79
C SER A 5 7.92 -4.17 19.48
N ARG A 6 9.22 -4.49 19.59
CA ARG A 6 10.36 -3.60 19.35
C ARG A 6 11.52 -4.34 18.69
N ALA A 7 12.46 -3.59 18.11
CA ALA A 7 13.77 -4.05 17.65
C ALA A 7 14.88 -3.25 18.32
N LEU A 8 16.09 -3.80 18.34
CA LEU A 8 17.31 -3.01 18.53
C LEU A 8 17.73 -2.43 17.17
N TYR A 9 17.82 -1.11 17.05
CA TYR A 9 18.50 -0.45 15.95
C TYR A 9 19.98 -0.32 16.29
N SER A 10 20.87 -0.71 15.37
CA SER A 10 22.32 -0.62 15.55
C SER A 10 23.03 -0.21 14.26
N LYS A 11 23.52 1.03 14.19
CA LYS A 11 24.32 1.54 13.06
C LYS A 11 25.25 2.66 13.52
N ASN A 12 26.53 2.60 13.16
CA ASN A 12 27.52 3.67 13.39
C ASN A 12 27.46 4.23 14.83
N ASP A 13 27.54 3.34 15.82
CA ASP A 13 27.47 3.65 17.27
C ASP A 13 26.11 4.15 17.80
N ASP A 14 25.09 4.37 16.96
CA ASP A 14 23.70 4.56 17.41
C ASP A 14 23.07 3.19 17.73
N ASN A 15 22.89 2.93 19.03
CA ASN A 15 22.24 1.74 19.56
C ASN A 15 21.02 2.15 20.38
N ARG A 16 19.81 1.86 19.90
CA ARG A 16 18.56 2.20 20.60
C ARG A 16 17.43 1.23 20.29
N PHE A 17 16.52 1.07 21.25
CA PHE A 17 15.29 0.33 21.02
C PHE A 17 14.31 1.16 20.21
N VAL A 18 13.67 0.52 19.22
CA VAL A 18 12.70 1.15 18.33
C VAL A 18 11.44 0.31 18.28
N ASP A 19 10.31 0.92 18.61
CA ASP A 19 9.01 0.27 18.54
C ASP A 19 8.60 0.05 17.09
N VAL A 20 7.96 -1.09 16.82
CA VAL A 20 7.56 -1.51 15.46
C VAL A 20 6.72 -0.45 14.75
N GLU A 21 5.86 0.24 15.49
CA GLU A 21 4.95 1.27 14.98
C GLU A 21 5.68 2.55 14.55
N SER A 22 6.85 2.82 15.13
CA SER A 22 7.65 4.01 14.82
C SER A 22 8.55 3.81 13.59
N ILE A 23 8.81 2.56 13.18
CA ILE A 23 9.68 2.20 12.04
C ILE A 23 9.26 2.92 10.75
N PRO A 24 7.97 2.95 10.35
CA PRO A 24 7.49 3.70 9.19
C PRO A 24 7.87 5.18 9.12
N HIS A 25 8.10 5.80 10.28
CA HIS A 25 8.29 7.25 10.45
C HIS A 25 9.76 7.66 10.51
N GLN A 26 10.69 6.70 10.43
CA GLN A 26 12.11 6.98 10.53
C GLN A 26 12.63 7.67 9.27
N ALA A 27 13.47 8.69 9.46
CA ALA A 27 14.24 9.30 8.39
C ALA A 27 15.13 8.23 7.72
N ASN A 28 15.34 8.35 6.40
CA ASN A 28 16.08 7.36 5.60
C ASN A 28 15.55 5.93 5.78
N TYR A 29 14.23 5.76 5.85
CA TYR A 29 13.53 4.48 6.09
C TYR A 29 14.19 3.27 5.38
N ASN A 30 14.52 3.40 4.09
CA ASN A 30 15.09 2.33 3.28
C ASN A 30 16.44 1.82 3.81
N ASP A 31 17.27 2.73 4.33
CA ASP A 31 18.52 2.39 5.00
C ASP A 31 18.25 1.93 6.43
N PHE A 32 17.40 2.64 7.17
CA PHE A 32 17.04 2.35 8.56
C PHE A 32 16.60 0.89 8.78
N VAL A 33 15.70 0.36 7.95
CA VAL A 33 15.17 -1.01 8.09
C VAL A 33 16.22 -2.11 7.89
N ASN A 34 17.42 -1.77 7.40
CA ASN A 34 18.51 -2.72 7.23
C ASN A 34 19.30 -2.99 8.51
N TYR A 35 19.12 -2.18 9.56
CA TYR A 35 19.91 -2.23 10.79
C TYR A 35 19.05 -2.57 12.01
N LEU A 36 18.03 -3.42 11.80
CA LEU A 36 17.13 -3.89 12.85
C LEU A 36 17.54 -5.28 13.32
N PHE A 37 17.67 -5.45 14.63
CA PHE A 37 18.16 -6.66 15.29
C PHE A 37 17.21 -7.12 16.40
N CYS A 38 17.41 -8.36 16.84
CA CYS A 38 16.71 -8.93 17.98
C CYS A 38 16.88 -8.01 19.21
N PRO A 39 15.81 -7.72 19.96
CA PRO A 39 15.91 -6.90 21.15
C PRO A 39 16.49 -7.64 22.38
N ASP A 40 16.80 -8.94 22.25
CA ASP A 40 17.44 -9.74 23.29
C ASP A 40 18.95 -9.47 23.30
N GLU A 41 19.52 -9.15 24.46
CA GLU A 41 20.94 -8.80 24.62
C GLU A 41 21.88 -9.95 24.23
N ASN A 42 21.39 -11.19 24.29
CA ASN A 42 22.14 -12.38 23.91
C ASN A 42 21.77 -12.85 22.50
N CYS A 43 21.36 -11.95 21.61
CA CYS A 43 21.00 -12.33 20.27
C CYS A 43 21.29 -11.23 19.26
N ASN A 44 22.20 -11.50 18.33
CA ASN A 44 22.54 -10.59 17.23
C ASN A 44 21.75 -10.84 15.93
N THR A 45 20.70 -11.66 15.97
CA THR A 45 19.94 -12.01 14.77
C THR A 45 19.28 -10.78 14.15
N ARG A 46 19.59 -10.53 12.88
CA ARG A 46 18.97 -9.46 12.09
C ARG A 46 17.49 -9.75 11.86
N LEU A 47 16.65 -8.74 12.04
CA LEU A 47 15.23 -8.78 11.77
C LEU A 47 14.91 -8.10 10.43
N SER A 48 13.86 -8.57 9.78
CA SER A 48 13.27 -7.95 8.60
C SER A 48 11.92 -7.34 8.95
N TYR A 49 11.76 -6.05 8.68
CA TYR A 49 10.47 -5.40 8.77
C TYR A 49 9.61 -5.73 7.54
N VAL A 50 8.43 -6.30 7.78
CA VAL A 50 7.45 -6.66 6.76
C VAL A 50 6.25 -5.76 6.89
N ARG A 51 6.02 -4.98 5.82
CA ARG A 51 4.82 -4.14 5.66
C ARG A 51 3.61 -5.05 5.44
N THR A 52 2.54 -4.79 6.17
CA THR A 52 1.23 -5.46 6.00
C THR A 52 0.14 -4.41 5.81
N ARG A 53 -1.12 -4.87 5.71
CA ARG A 53 -2.27 -3.98 5.71
C ARG A 53 -2.31 -3.23 7.04
N GLU A 54 -2.51 -3.88 8.16
CA GLU A 54 -2.74 -3.25 9.48
C GLU A 54 -1.51 -2.56 10.12
N GLY A 55 -0.38 -2.45 9.43
CA GLY A 55 0.87 -1.89 9.94
C GLY A 55 2.07 -2.60 9.35
N GLY A 56 3.09 -2.82 10.15
CA GLY A 56 4.12 -3.80 9.81
C GLY A 56 4.49 -4.63 11.02
N HIS A 57 5.27 -5.67 10.79
CA HIS A 57 5.79 -6.52 11.85
C HIS A 57 7.23 -6.88 11.54
N LEU A 58 7.98 -7.19 12.57
CA LEU A 58 9.30 -7.77 12.40
C LEU A 58 9.19 -9.28 12.31
N ARG A 59 10.02 -9.88 11.47
CA ARG A 59 10.25 -11.31 11.43
C ARG A 59 11.72 -11.61 11.27
N LYS A 60 12.16 -12.77 11.72
CA LYS A 60 13.45 -13.32 11.32
C LYS A 60 13.43 -13.67 9.82
N PRO A 61 14.50 -13.41 9.05
CA PRO A 61 14.65 -13.94 7.71
C PRO A 61 14.70 -15.47 7.72
N ARG A 62 14.32 -16.11 6.61
CA ARG A 62 14.44 -17.57 6.48
C ARG A 62 15.91 -17.98 6.54
N GLY A 63 16.22 -19.04 7.29
CA GLY A 63 17.58 -19.56 7.45
C GLY A 63 18.44 -18.83 8.50
N PHE A 64 17.90 -17.80 9.17
CA PHE A 64 18.57 -17.13 10.28
C PHE A 64 17.94 -17.59 11.58
N GLU A 65 18.70 -18.27 12.40
CA GLU A 65 18.26 -18.75 13.70
C GLU A 65 18.59 -17.73 14.79
N HIS A 66 17.76 -17.75 15.83
CA HIS A 66 18.10 -17.05 17.06
C HIS A 66 19.06 -17.94 17.86
N GLU A 67 19.87 -17.33 18.71
CA GLU A 67 20.69 -18.08 19.67
C GLU A 67 19.79 -18.95 20.55
N GLU A 68 20.27 -20.12 20.99
CA GLU A 68 19.45 -21.13 21.69
C GLU A 68 18.76 -20.59 22.96
N LYS A 69 19.36 -19.58 23.60
CA LYS A 69 18.84 -18.95 24.82
C LYS A 69 17.97 -17.71 24.56
N CYS A 70 17.77 -17.35 23.30
CA CYS A 70 16.99 -16.19 22.92
C CYS A 70 15.51 -16.42 23.20
N SER A 71 14.90 -15.43 23.85
CA SER A 71 13.45 -15.42 24.15
C SER A 71 12.54 -15.48 22.92
N TYR A 72 13.09 -15.26 21.72
CA TYR A 72 12.38 -15.26 20.44
C TYR A 72 12.67 -16.49 19.55
N ALA A 73 13.44 -17.48 20.02
CA ALA A 73 13.65 -18.73 19.30
C ALA A 73 12.29 -19.47 19.11
N GLU A 74 12.00 -19.92 17.89
CA GLU A 74 10.75 -20.67 17.61
C GLU A 74 10.98 -22.17 17.81
N GLU A 75 10.23 -22.79 18.72
CA GLU A 75 10.35 -24.23 19.03
C GLU A 75 9.58 -25.15 18.06
N PHE A 76 8.72 -24.64 17.16
CA PHE A 76 7.84 -25.49 16.35
C PHE A 76 7.67 -25.06 14.88
N ILE A 77 7.77 -26.03 13.97
CA ILE A 77 7.44 -25.90 12.55
C ILE A 77 5.93 -26.11 12.39
N LYS A 78 5.22 -25.12 11.82
CA LYS A 78 3.79 -25.25 11.51
C LYS A 78 3.58 -26.01 10.20
N ALA A 79 2.59 -26.91 10.20
CA ALA A 79 2.05 -27.50 8.98
C ALA A 79 1.46 -26.43 8.05
N VAL A 80 1.81 -26.50 6.77
CA VAL A 80 1.30 -25.59 5.73
C VAL A 80 0.08 -26.25 5.09
N SER A 81 -1.10 -25.63 5.21
CA SER A 81 -2.26 -26.05 4.44
C SER A 81 -2.09 -25.66 2.97
N SER A 82 -2.34 -26.58 2.04
CA SER A 82 -2.32 -26.29 0.60
C SER A 82 -3.65 -25.65 0.16
N THR A 83 -3.56 -24.59 -0.64
CA THR A 83 -4.70 -23.93 -1.30
C THR A 83 -4.39 -23.85 -2.79
N ILE A 84 -5.36 -24.19 -3.64
CA ILE A 84 -5.19 -24.12 -5.10
C ILE A 84 -5.63 -22.73 -5.57
N PHE A 85 -4.70 -22.00 -6.18
CA PHE A 85 -4.96 -20.69 -6.76
C PHE A 85 -5.10 -20.81 -8.27
N ILE A 86 -6.18 -20.28 -8.82
CA ILE A 86 -6.37 -20.11 -10.27
C ILE A 86 -6.19 -18.62 -10.56
N GLU A 87 -5.22 -18.24 -11.39
CA GLU A 87 -5.01 -16.84 -11.76
C GLU A 87 -5.87 -16.46 -12.97
N GLN A 88 -6.56 -15.32 -12.89
CA GLN A 88 -7.34 -14.73 -14.00
C GLN A 88 -7.08 -13.23 -14.11
N ASN A 89 -7.11 -12.66 -15.31
CA ASN A 89 -7.04 -11.21 -15.49
C ASN A 89 -8.40 -10.57 -15.21
N GLY A 90 -8.43 -9.46 -14.47
CA GLY A 90 -9.67 -8.78 -14.12
C GLY A 90 -9.45 -7.41 -13.51
N ASN A 91 -10.55 -6.66 -13.40
CA ASN A 91 -10.53 -5.30 -12.84
C ASN A 91 -10.83 -5.29 -11.32
N LEU A 92 -10.72 -4.12 -10.69
CA LEU A 92 -11.13 -3.90 -9.31
C LEU A 92 -12.61 -3.53 -9.25
N SER A 93 -13.31 -4.04 -8.24
CA SER A 93 -14.66 -3.58 -7.93
C SER A 93 -14.64 -2.13 -7.41
N ASN A 94 -15.73 -1.40 -7.62
CA ASN A 94 -15.90 -0.03 -7.10
C ASN A 94 -15.73 0.04 -5.57
N GLU A 95 -16.22 -0.98 -4.85
CA GLU A 95 -16.03 -1.11 -3.41
C GLU A 95 -14.55 -1.34 -3.07
N GLY A 96 -13.87 -2.19 -3.83
CA GLY A 96 -12.44 -2.45 -3.71
C GLY A 96 -11.57 -1.20 -3.91
N ILE A 97 -11.91 -0.36 -4.88
CA ILE A 97 -11.28 0.94 -5.14
C ILE A 97 -11.49 1.88 -3.95
N THR A 98 -12.75 2.05 -3.55
CA THR A 98 -13.14 2.97 -2.46
C THR A 98 -12.46 2.60 -1.14
N ARG A 99 -12.45 1.31 -0.81
CA ARG A 99 -11.79 0.79 0.39
C ARG A 99 -10.29 1.07 0.37
N ARG A 100 -9.60 0.85 -0.75
CA ARG A 100 -8.15 1.09 -0.88
C ARG A 100 -7.80 2.58 -0.78
N LYS A 101 -8.63 3.45 -1.36
CA LYS A 101 -8.48 4.91 -1.21
C LYS A 101 -8.54 5.31 0.26
N LYS A 102 -9.61 4.93 0.96
CA LYS A 102 -9.80 5.21 2.40
C LYS A 102 -8.63 4.68 3.22
N ASP A 103 -8.28 3.42 3.02
CA ASP A 103 -7.18 2.75 3.69
C ASP A 103 -5.83 3.51 3.55
N MET A 104 -5.57 4.16 2.41
CA MET A 104 -4.34 4.94 2.21
C MET A 104 -4.42 6.34 2.84
N ILE A 105 -5.62 6.94 2.89
CA ILE A 105 -5.88 8.18 3.62
C ILE A 105 -5.66 7.97 5.12
N ASP A 106 -6.21 6.89 5.69
CA ASP A 106 -6.00 6.53 7.10
C ASP A 106 -4.49 6.40 7.40
N LYS A 107 -3.72 5.81 6.48
CA LYS A 107 -2.27 5.68 6.61
C LYS A 107 -1.53 7.03 6.54
N LEU A 108 -2.01 8.00 5.75
CA LEU A 108 -1.48 9.36 5.76
C LEU A 108 -1.79 10.03 7.10
N MET A 109 -3.02 9.92 7.59
CA MET A 109 -3.43 10.52 8.87
C MET A 109 -2.60 9.97 10.03
N ASP A 110 -2.42 8.65 10.10
CA ASP A 110 -1.56 7.99 11.09
C ASP A 110 -0.10 8.49 11.02
N PHE A 111 0.38 8.92 9.84
CA PHE A 111 1.73 9.45 9.67
C PHE A 111 1.84 10.92 10.08
N LEU A 112 0.87 11.75 9.70
CA LEU A 112 0.85 13.18 10.02
C LEU A 112 0.57 13.43 11.50
N GLU A 113 -0.35 12.67 12.06
CA GLU A 113 -0.75 12.71 13.46
C GLU A 113 -0.70 11.30 14.04
N PRO A 114 0.51 10.81 14.41
CA PRO A 114 0.63 9.52 15.05
C PRO A 114 -0.13 9.59 16.37
N GLN A 115 -1.34 9.04 16.40
CA GLN A 115 -2.09 8.97 17.64
C GLN A 115 -1.22 8.22 18.65
N LYS A 116 -0.91 8.85 19.79
CA LYS A 116 -0.45 8.13 20.98
C LYS A 116 -1.59 7.21 21.38
N LYS A 117 -1.69 6.02 20.77
CA LYS A 117 -2.65 5.02 21.20
C LYS A 117 -2.30 4.73 22.65
N VAL A 118 -3.27 5.01 23.53
CA VAL A 118 -3.23 4.61 24.93
C VAL A 118 -2.78 3.16 24.94
N ALA A 119 -1.66 2.89 25.62
CA ALA A 119 -1.07 1.57 25.72
C ALA A 119 -2.20 0.56 25.86
N SER A 120 -2.42 -0.27 24.84
CA SER A 120 -3.43 -1.30 24.94
C SER A 120 -2.99 -2.13 26.11
N SER A 121 -3.72 -2.04 27.23
CA SER A 121 -3.44 -2.83 28.41
C SER A 121 -3.19 -4.26 27.96
N ASP A 122 -2.09 -4.86 28.39
CA ASP A 122 -1.73 -6.27 28.15
C ASP A 122 -2.77 -7.28 28.66
N ASN A 123 -3.99 -6.84 29.00
CA ASN A 123 -5.15 -7.68 29.25
C ASN A 123 -5.76 -8.21 27.94
N LYS A 124 -4.98 -9.02 27.23
CA LYS A 124 -5.57 -10.17 26.53
C LYS A 124 -5.29 -11.38 27.38
N ASN A 125 -6.30 -11.81 28.14
CA ASN A 125 -6.53 -13.22 28.42
C ASN A 125 -6.44 -13.94 27.06
N LYS A 126 -5.25 -14.46 26.75
CA LYS A 126 -5.02 -15.39 25.66
C LYS A 126 -5.83 -16.62 26.04
N SER A 127 -7.05 -16.70 25.52
CA SER A 127 -7.67 -18.01 25.28
C SER A 127 -6.67 -18.77 24.43
N THR A 128 -5.92 -19.67 25.07
CA THR A 128 -5.13 -20.69 24.41
C THR A 128 -6.13 -21.51 23.62
N ARG A 129 -6.31 -21.18 22.34
CA ARG A 129 -6.90 -22.13 21.39
C ARG A 129 -6.02 -23.37 21.46
N LYS A 130 -6.49 -24.40 22.16
CA LYS A 130 -5.95 -25.75 22.08
C LYS A 130 -5.92 -26.08 20.59
N VAL A 131 -4.72 -26.13 20.03
CA VAL A 131 -4.49 -26.71 18.71
C VAL A 131 -4.84 -28.18 18.88
N GLN A 132 -6.03 -28.57 18.42
CA GLN A 132 -6.39 -29.98 18.35
C GLN A 132 -5.40 -30.65 17.39
N LYS A 133 -4.70 -31.67 17.91
CA LYS A 133 -4.09 -32.70 17.09
C LYS A 133 -5.19 -33.26 16.19
N ILE A 134 -5.03 -33.15 14.88
CA ILE A 134 -5.76 -34.01 13.97
C ILE A 134 -5.02 -35.34 14.05
N GLU A 135 -5.65 -36.33 14.69
CA GLU A 135 -5.23 -37.72 14.57
C GLU A 135 -5.49 -38.18 13.12
N ASP A 136 -4.54 -38.94 12.59
CA ASP A 136 -4.58 -39.51 11.25
C ASP A 136 -5.90 -40.26 11.01
N GLY A 137 -6.63 -39.86 9.98
CA GLY A 137 -7.79 -40.61 9.50
C GLY A 137 -9.04 -39.78 9.19
N SER A 138 -8.94 -38.79 8.31
CA SER A 138 -10.10 -38.41 7.48
C SER A 138 -9.63 -37.67 6.23
N GLU A 139 -9.61 -38.38 5.10
CA GLU A 139 -9.54 -37.81 3.76
C GLU A 139 -10.82 -37.03 3.44
N THR A 140 -11.00 -35.86 4.04
CA THR A 140 -11.93 -34.83 3.55
C THR A 140 -11.33 -33.45 3.76
N GLY A 141 -10.09 -33.27 3.27
CA GLY A 141 -9.56 -31.94 3.02
C GLY A 141 -10.43 -31.28 1.95
N THR A 142 -11.42 -30.49 2.37
CA THR A 142 -12.22 -29.65 1.46
C THR A 142 -11.27 -28.74 0.69
N LYS A 143 -10.95 -29.14 -0.55
CA LYS A 143 -10.12 -28.36 -1.47
C LYS A 143 -10.88 -27.06 -1.75
N LYS A 144 -10.47 -25.98 -1.09
CA LYS A 144 -10.97 -24.64 -1.38
C LYS A 144 -10.24 -24.12 -2.61
N THR A 145 -10.96 -23.91 -3.70
CA THR A 145 -10.46 -23.24 -4.89
C THR A 145 -10.59 -21.73 -4.69
N THR A 146 -9.51 -21.00 -4.91
CA THR A 146 -9.49 -19.53 -4.86
C THR A 146 -9.09 -18.98 -6.22
N ILE A 147 -9.90 -18.10 -6.80
CA ILE A 147 -9.51 -17.35 -8.00
C ILE A 147 -8.76 -16.10 -7.56
N SER A 148 -7.53 -15.93 -8.02
CA SER A 148 -6.70 -14.75 -7.77
C SER A 148 -6.71 -13.86 -9.01
N ILE A 149 -7.21 -12.63 -8.87
CA ILE A 149 -7.25 -11.68 -9.98
C ILE A 149 -5.88 -11.00 -10.13
N LYS A 150 -5.31 -11.07 -11.32
CA LYS A 150 -4.21 -10.21 -11.77
C LYS A 150 -4.81 -8.95 -12.37
N TYR A 151 -4.43 -7.80 -11.82
CA TYR A 151 -4.95 -6.52 -12.32
C TYR A 151 -4.56 -6.32 -13.78
N ASP A 152 -5.56 -6.09 -14.61
CA ASP A 152 -5.42 -5.77 -16.02
C ASP A 152 -6.40 -4.63 -16.35
N PRO A 153 -5.88 -3.42 -16.67
CA PRO A 153 -6.72 -2.25 -16.91
C PRO A 153 -7.59 -2.36 -18.17
N GLU A 154 -7.28 -3.30 -19.08
CA GLU A 154 -8.05 -3.52 -20.31
C GLU A 154 -9.05 -4.69 -20.16
N SER A 155 -9.01 -5.41 -19.04
CA SER A 155 -9.90 -6.56 -18.82
C SER A 155 -11.34 -6.12 -18.62
N LYS A 156 -12.25 -6.73 -19.38
CA LYS A 156 -13.71 -6.58 -19.25
C LYS A 156 -14.32 -7.48 -18.17
N VAL A 157 -13.50 -8.31 -17.52
CA VAL A 157 -13.96 -9.26 -16.50
C VAL A 157 -14.05 -8.54 -15.15
N ASP A 158 -15.28 -8.24 -14.72
CA ASP A 158 -15.54 -7.72 -13.38
C ASP A 158 -15.66 -8.87 -12.38
N LYS A 159 -15.24 -8.66 -11.14
CA LYS A 159 -15.36 -9.62 -10.04
C LYS A 159 -16.79 -10.14 -9.86
N GLU A 160 -17.79 -9.30 -10.11
CA GLU A 160 -19.20 -9.67 -10.03
C GLU A 160 -19.56 -10.82 -10.99
N SER A 161 -18.87 -10.91 -12.13
CA SER A 161 -19.02 -11.99 -13.12
C SER A 161 -18.34 -13.31 -12.74
N LEU A 162 -17.52 -13.32 -11.68
CA LEU A 162 -16.72 -14.48 -11.23
C LEU A 162 -17.22 -15.09 -9.91
N ASN A 163 -18.29 -14.55 -9.32
CA ASN A 163 -18.87 -15.05 -8.08
C ASN A 163 -19.75 -16.28 -8.36
N GLU A 164 -19.14 -17.47 -8.42
CA GLU A 164 -19.83 -18.76 -8.43
C GLU A 164 -19.96 -19.34 -7.00
N GLU A 165 -21.02 -20.11 -6.73
CA GLU A 165 -21.21 -20.76 -5.42
C GLU A 165 -20.01 -21.67 -5.08
N GLY A 166 -19.38 -21.42 -3.92
CA GLY A 166 -18.23 -22.19 -3.44
C GLY A 166 -16.86 -21.69 -3.89
N VAL A 167 -16.78 -20.66 -4.74
CA VAL A 167 -15.52 -20.05 -5.21
C VAL A 167 -15.27 -18.72 -4.49
N THR A 168 -14.08 -18.56 -3.91
CA THR A 168 -13.66 -17.27 -3.32
C THR A 168 -12.80 -16.50 -4.32
N VAL A 169 -13.23 -15.30 -4.69
CA VAL A 169 -12.49 -14.41 -5.61
C VAL A 169 -11.67 -13.40 -4.81
N ARG A 170 -10.36 -13.39 -5.03
CA ARG A 170 -9.41 -12.48 -4.38
C ARG A 170 -8.96 -11.41 -5.37
N GLU A 171 -9.26 -10.16 -5.05
CA GLU A 171 -8.79 -9.00 -5.83
C GLU A 171 -7.26 -8.86 -5.78
N PRO A 172 -6.66 -8.22 -6.81
CA PRO A 172 -5.25 -7.93 -6.82
C PRO A 172 -4.85 -7.11 -5.59
N PRO A 173 -3.76 -7.48 -4.89
CA PRO A 173 -3.28 -6.71 -3.75
C PRO A 173 -2.65 -5.41 -4.25
N PHE A 174 -3.07 -4.27 -3.69
CA PHE A 174 -2.37 -2.99 -3.82
C PHE A 174 -1.71 -2.70 -2.48
N SER A 175 -0.37 -2.75 -2.45
CA SER A 175 0.37 -2.56 -1.21
C SER A 175 0.35 -1.08 -0.82
N ARG A 176 -0.05 -0.78 0.41
CA ARG A 176 -0.14 0.60 0.92
C ARG A 176 1.23 1.08 1.36
N VAL A 177 1.83 2.00 0.62
CA VAL A 177 3.24 2.40 0.82
C VAL A 177 3.32 3.92 0.67
N LEU A 178 3.87 4.63 1.66
CA LEU A 178 4.17 6.07 1.52
C LEU A 178 5.39 6.24 0.59
N LEU A 179 5.51 7.36 -0.14
CA LEU A 179 6.55 7.49 -1.17
C LEU A 179 7.96 7.25 -0.64
N HIS A 180 8.29 7.75 0.57
CA HIS A 180 9.60 7.54 1.19
C HIS A 180 9.93 6.10 1.58
N GLN A 181 8.94 5.22 1.54
CA GLN A 181 9.08 3.79 1.82
C GLN A 181 9.24 2.97 0.55
N ILE A 182 9.07 3.57 -0.63
CA ILE A 182 9.19 2.86 -1.91
C ILE A 182 10.68 2.59 -2.19
N SER A 183 10.98 1.38 -2.66
CA SER A 183 12.35 0.93 -2.94
C SER A 183 12.36 -0.07 -4.09
N GLU A 184 13.54 -0.55 -4.50
CA GLU A 184 13.69 -1.58 -5.53
C GLU A 184 12.85 -2.85 -5.27
N LYS A 185 12.59 -3.19 -3.99
CA LYS A 185 11.72 -4.30 -3.59
C LYS A 185 10.28 -4.15 -4.05
N ASP A 186 9.87 -2.92 -4.38
CA ASP A 186 8.54 -2.60 -4.85
C ASP A 186 8.41 -2.62 -6.37
N SER A 187 9.49 -2.93 -7.11
CA SER A 187 9.47 -3.04 -8.58
C SER A 187 8.45 -4.07 -9.06
N TYR A 188 7.76 -3.77 -10.17
CA TYR A 188 6.75 -4.64 -10.79
C TYR A 188 5.58 -5.00 -9.87
N LYS A 189 5.24 -4.11 -8.93
CA LYS A 189 4.11 -4.30 -8.00
C LYS A 189 3.03 -3.23 -8.16
N ASN A 190 1.84 -3.63 -7.75
CA ASN A 190 0.69 -2.76 -7.54
C ASN A 190 0.82 -2.07 -6.17
N LEU A 191 0.85 -0.74 -6.18
CA LEU A 191 0.99 0.09 -4.99
C LEU A 191 -0.20 1.04 -4.83
N SER A 192 -0.57 1.34 -3.60
CA SER A 192 -1.40 2.48 -3.27
C SER A 192 -0.52 3.44 -2.47
N THR A 193 -0.41 4.67 -2.95
CA THR A 193 0.50 5.67 -2.41
C THR A 193 -0.08 7.07 -2.52
N ILE A 194 0.57 8.02 -1.86
CA ILE A 194 0.10 9.39 -1.71
C ILE A 194 1.27 10.35 -1.76
N GLY A 195 1.08 11.50 -2.41
CA GLY A 195 2.07 12.57 -2.46
C GLY A 195 1.41 13.93 -2.61
N VAL A 196 2.13 14.99 -2.24
CA VAL A 196 1.73 16.38 -2.46
C VAL A 196 1.93 16.74 -3.92
N ILE A 197 0.93 17.31 -4.57
CA ILE A 197 1.05 17.73 -5.97
C ILE A 197 1.90 18.99 -6.08
N GLU A 198 2.99 18.88 -6.83
CA GLU A 198 3.91 19.98 -7.13
C GLU A 198 3.54 20.70 -8.42
N ARG A 199 3.29 19.93 -9.48
CA ARG A 199 2.96 20.43 -10.82
C ARG A 199 2.32 19.33 -11.66
N VAL A 200 1.60 19.74 -12.70
CA VAL A 200 0.97 18.82 -13.68
C VAL A 200 1.36 19.24 -15.08
N GLU A 201 1.78 18.26 -15.89
CA GLU A 201 2.02 18.40 -17.33
C GLU A 201 1.00 17.56 -18.10
N VAL A 202 0.47 18.12 -19.19
CA VAL A 202 -0.51 17.44 -20.05
C VAL A 202 0.00 17.48 -21.49
N ASP A 203 0.05 16.31 -22.13
CA ASP A 203 0.41 16.12 -23.54
C ASP A 203 -0.79 15.46 -24.26
N GLU A 204 -1.60 16.29 -24.91
CA GLU A 204 -2.79 15.83 -25.65
C GLU A 204 -2.43 15.01 -26.89
N ILE A 205 -1.26 15.24 -27.50
CA ILE A 205 -0.84 14.56 -28.72
C ILE A 205 -0.47 13.11 -28.39
N LYS A 206 0.23 12.90 -27.27
CA LYS A 206 0.62 11.56 -26.79
C LYS A 206 -0.43 10.90 -25.90
N GLU A 207 -1.55 11.58 -25.66
CA GLU A 207 -2.62 11.15 -24.76
C GLU A 207 -2.09 10.80 -23.37
N LEU A 208 -1.23 11.66 -22.83
CA LEU A 208 -0.49 11.38 -21.61
C LEU A 208 -0.51 12.60 -20.69
N ALA A 209 -0.54 12.36 -19.38
CA ALA A 209 -0.30 13.42 -18.40
C ALA A 209 0.65 12.94 -17.30
N LYS A 210 1.38 13.88 -16.70
CA LYS A 210 2.33 13.63 -15.61
C LYS A 210 1.99 14.53 -14.44
N ILE A 211 1.69 13.92 -13.30
CA ILE A 211 1.47 14.63 -12.05
C ILE A 211 2.71 14.41 -11.19
N PHE A 212 3.51 15.46 -11.02
CA PHE A 212 4.71 15.43 -10.20
C PHE A 212 4.31 15.63 -8.75
N VAL A 213 4.77 14.72 -7.90
CA VAL A 213 4.42 14.71 -6.48
C VAL A 213 5.66 14.57 -5.60
N SER A 214 5.57 15.06 -4.36
CA SER A 214 6.61 14.92 -3.35
C SER A 214 6.04 14.41 -2.02
N PHE A 215 6.83 13.65 -1.26
CA PHE A 215 6.52 13.30 0.13
C PHE A 215 7.79 12.87 0.89
N SER A 216 8.05 13.48 2.06
CA SER A 216 9.22 13.18 2.91
C SER A 216 10.52 13.07 2.10
N ASP A 217 10.83 14.13 1.36
CA ASP A 217 12.00 14.33 0.50
C ASP A 217 12.14 13.40 -0.72
N ILE A 218 11.16 12.53 -0.98
CA ILE A 218 11.10 11.73 -2.21
C ILE A 218 10.18 12.40 -3.22
N ASN A 219 10.70 12.55 -4.44
CA ASN A 219 9.93 12.99 -5.61
C ASN A 219 9.48 11.78 -6.43
N ALA A 220 8.27 11.85 -6.97
CA ALA A 220 7.72 10.84 -7.86
C ALA A 220 6.86 11.48 -8.96
N VAL A 221 6.56 10.70 -9.99
CA VAL A 221 5.65 11.08 -11.07
C VAL A 221 4.53 10.05 -11.16
N PHE A 222 3.30 10.48 -10.91
CA PHE A 222 2.14 9.73 -11.36
C PHE A 222 1.97 9.97 -12.86
N GLU A 223 2.30 8.97 -13.66
CA GLU A 223 2.08 8.98 -15.10
C GLU A 223 0.68 8.45 -15.39
N LEU A 224 -0.10 9.23 -16.12
CA LEU A 224 -1.42 8.89 -16.63
C LEU A 224 -1.24 8.53 -18.13
N PRO A 225 -1.02 7.24 -18.47
CA PRO A 225 -0.78 6.81 -19.84
C PRO A 225 -2.08 6.75 -20.65
N PRO A 226 -2.04 6.53 -21.97
CA PRO A 226 -3.24 6.50 -22.83
C PRO A 226 -4.41 5.62 -22.32
N PRO A 227 -4.18 4.43 -21.72
CA PRO A 227 -5.27 3.63 -21.15
C PRO A 227 -6.09 4.38 -20.08
N PHE A 228 -5.48 5.30 -19.32
CA PHE A 228 -6.19 6.12 -18.34
C PHE A 228 -7.31 6.95 -18.97
N PHE A 229 -7.07 7.49 -20.17
CA PHE A 229 -8.01 8.37 -20.87
C PHE A 229 -9.01 7.61 -21.76
N ASN A 230 -8.68 6.36 -22.09
CA ASN A 230 -9.47 5.51 -22.98
C ASN A 230 -10.31 4.47 -22.21
N ASN A 231 -10.18 4.37 -20.89
CA ASN A 231 -10.97 3.48 -20.06
C ASN A 231 -12.43 3.96 -19.98
N SER A 232 -13.32 3.25 -20.67
CA SER A 232 -14.70 3.67 -20.91
C SER A 232 -15.71 3.15 -19.86
N VAL A 233 -15.26 2.54 -18.76
CA VAL A 233 -16.14 1.83 -17.80
C VAL A 233 -17.26 2.71 -17.23
N ARG A 234 -17.05 4.03 -17.12
CA ARG A 234 -18.05 4.98 -16.58
C ARG A 234 -18.65 5.97 -17.58
N GLY A 235 -18.35 5.84 -18.87
CA GLY A 235 -18.89 6.74 -19.90
C GLY A 235 -18.43 8.19 -19.81
N ILE A 236 -17.37 8.49 -19.03
CA ILE A 236 -16.70 9.79 -19.09
C ILE A 236 -15.95 9.86 -20.43
N SER A 237 -16.18 10.92 -21.20
CA SER A 237 -15.48 11.08 -22.46
C SER A 237 -13.99 11.37 -22.23
N LYS A 238 -13.14 10.88 -23.12
CA LYS A 238 -11.71 11.18 -23.15
C LYS A 238 -11.42 12.69 -23.05
N LEU A 239 -12.16 13.50 -23.82
CA LEU A 239 -12.01 14.96 -23.84
C LEU A 239 -12.28 15.58 -22.46
N GLN A 240 -13.31 15.09 -21.77
CA GLN A 240 -13.66 15.54 -20.42
C GLN A 240 -12.58 15.16 -19.39
N LEU A 241 -11.96 13.98 -19.50
CA LEU A 241 -10.84 13.61 -18.63
C LEU A 241 -9.63 14.53 -18.85
N PHE A 242 -9.28 14.86 -20.10
CA PHE A 242 -8.21 15.83 -20.37
C PHE A 242 -8.53 17.21 -19.78
N GLU A 243 -9.78 17.67 -19.93
CA GLU A 243 -10.22 18.93 -19.33
C GLU A 243 -10.05 18.93 -17.81
N TYR A 244 -10.42 17.84 -17.13
CA TYR A 244 -10.24 17.70 -15.70
C TYR A 244 -8.78 17.80 -15.27
N VAL A 245 -7.87 17.14 -15.99
CA VAL A 245 -6.42 17.23 -15.69
C VAL A 245 -5.87 18.63 -15.98
N LYS A 246 -6.35 19.32 -17.01
CA LYS A 246 -5.99 20.73 -17.31
C LYS A 246 -6.44 21.70 -16.22
N ILE A 247 -7.66 21.52 -15.69
CA ILE A 247 -8.16 22.33 -14.58
C ILE A 247 -7.28 22.12 -13.35
N LEU A 248 -6.91 20.87 -13.04
CA LEU A 248 -5.96 20.56 -11.97
C LEU A 248 -4.60 21.23 -12.21
N ALA A 249 -4.07 21.19 -13.44
CA ALA A 249 -2.81 21.83 -13.78
C ALA A 249 -2.84 23.35 -13.56
N THR A 250 -3.94 23.99 -13.97
CA THR A 250 -4.13 25.43 -13.77
C THR A 250 -4.22 25.78 -12.29
N TYR A 251 -4.99 25.01 -11.52
CA TYR A 251 -5.15 25.22 -10.08
C TYR A 251 -3.82 25.04 -9.32
N THR A 252 -3.04 24.00 -9.63
CA THR A 252 -1.77 23.70 -8.94
C THR A 252 -0.65 24.67 -9.30
N ASN A 253 -0.69 25.31 -10.47
CA ASN A 253 0.22 26.40 -10.82
C ASN A 253 0.02 27.64 -9.93
N ILE A 254 -1.23 27.93 -9.55
CA ILE A 254 -1.58 29.06 -8.67
C ILE A 254 -1.40 28.67 -7.21
N ASN A 255 -1.97 27.53 -6.80
CA ASN A 255 -2.01 27.02 -5.45
C ASN A 255 -1.02 25.87 -5.27
N LYS A 256 0.27 26.18 -5.33
CA LYS A 256 1.34 25.18 -5.24
C LYS A 256 1.24 24.39 -3.93
N GLN A 257 1.47 23.07 -4.01
CA GLN A 257 1.52 22.17 -2.85
C GLN A 257 0.28 22.19 -1.95
N SER A 258 -0.87 22.58 -2.48
CA SER A 258 -2.13 22.71 -1.73
C SER A 258 -2.92 21.40 -1.64
N LEU A 259 -2.58 20.40 -2.46
CA LEU A 259 -3.33 19.15 -2.58
C LEU A 259 -2.42 17.95 -2.38
N TYR A 260 -2.89 16.96 -1.64
CA TYR A 260 -2.41 15.58 -1.76
C TYR A 260 -3.17 14.87 -2.87
N MET A 261 -2.48 14.01 -3.61
CA MET A 261 -3.06 13.02 -4.51
C MET A 261 -2.75 11.63 -3.96
N ASN A 262 -3.81 10.88 -3.67
CA ASN A 262 -3.77 9.46 -3.37
C ASN A 262 -4.17 8.69 -4.62
N SER A 263 -3.37 7.71 -5.02
CA SER A 263 -3.71 6.86 -6.15
C SER A 263 -3.24 5.42 -5.96
N MET A 264 -3.92 4.52 -6.64
CA MET A 264 -3.41 3.19 -6.96
C MET A 264 -2.61 3.28 -8.26
N CYS A 265 -1.49 2.57 -8.32
CA CYS A 265 -0.56 2.61 -9.43
C CYS A 265 0.19 1.29 -9.59
N GLN A 266 0.80 1.09 -10.75
CA GLN A 266 1.78 0.05 -10.98
C GLN A 266 3.17 0.66 -11.08
N THR A 267 4.17 -0.13 -10.71
CA THR A 267 5.58 0.23 -10.83
C THR A 267 6.24 -0.65 -11.88
N ASN A 268 7.18 -0.09 -12.60
CA ASN A 268 8.13 -0.87 -13.41
C ASN A 268 9.38 -1.15 -12.58
N GLN A 269 10.50 -1.43 -13.26
CA GLN A 269 11.79 -1.48 -12.58
C GLN A 269 12.11 -0.12 -11.95
N ILE A 270 12.27 -0.09 -10.63
CA ILE A 270 12.67 1.11 -9.91
C ILE A 270 14.20 1.20 -9.95
N LYS A 271 14.72 2.32 -10.42
CA LYS A 271 16.14 2.71 -10.33
C LYS A 271 16.19 4.01 -9.52
N ASN A 272 17.16 4.14 -8.62
CA ASN A 272 17.13 5.02 -7.44
C ASN A 272 16.96 6.55 -7.67
N ASP A 273 16.78 7.01 -8.90
CA ASP A 273 16.79 8.45 -9.22
C ASP A 273 15.48 8.97 -9.83
N ASN A 274 14.56 8.11 -10.27
CA ASN A 274 13.27 8.53 -10.85
C ASN A 274 12.15 7.53 -10.56
N LEU A 275 11.29 7.87 -9.59
CA LEU A 275 10.14 7.04 -9.26
C LEU A 275 8.94 7.39 -10.16
N ILE A 276 8.66 6.53 -11.15
CA ILE A 276 7.50 6.64 -12.04
C ILE A 276 6.44 5.63 -11.59
N LEU A 277 5.22 6.13 -11.40
CA LEU A 277 4.05 5.41 -10.90
C LEU A 277 2.94 5.47 -11.94
N TYR A 278 2.62 4.35 -12.58
CA TYR A 278 1.65 4.32 -13.68
C TYR A 278 0.22 4.15 -13.14
N VAL A 279 -0.65 5.11 -13.42
CA VAL A 279 -2.06 5.07 -13.01
C VAL A 279 -2.91 4.81 -14.25
N TYR A 280 -3.47 3.60 -14.37
CA TYR A 280 -4.18 3.19 -15.57
C TYR A 280 -5.69 3.43 -15.53
N ASP A 281 -6.25 3.77 -14.36
CA ASP A 281 -7.70 3.89 -14.18
C ASP A 281 -8.07 5.28 -13.62
N PRO A 282 -9.00 6.01 -14.26
CA PRO A 282 -9.43 7.34 -13.81
C PRO A 282 -10.16 7.34 -12.47
N ASP A 283 -10.65 6.19 -12.01
CA ASP A 283 -11.24 6.05 -10.69
C ASP A 283 -10.20 5.80 -9.60
N PHE A 284 -8.91 5.65 -9.90
CA PHE A 284 -7.89 5.42 -8.87
C PHE A 284 -7.49 6.67 -8.08
N PRO A 285 -7.38 7.85 -8.71
CA PRO A 285 -7.06 9.08 -8.00
C PRO A 285 -8.16 9.53 -7.04
N SER A 286 -7.72 10.07 -5.91
CA SER A 286 -8.51 10.86 -4.97
C SER A 286 -7.63 11.95 -4.39
N PHE A 287 -8.22 13.04 -3.92
CA PHE A 287 -7.50 14.24 -3.56
C PHE A 287 -7.88 14.71 -2.18
N LEU A 288 -6.94 15.33 -1.47
CA LEU A 288 -7.16 15.90 -0.15
C LEU A 288 -6.58 17.30 -0.10
N LEU A 289 -7.27 18.22 0.57
CA LEU A 289 -6.72 19.55 0.80
C LEU A 289 -5.65 19.49 1.89
N ARG A 290 -4.45 20.00 1.63
CA ARG A 290 -3.35 19.95 2.61
C ARG A 290 -3.64 20.78 3.86
N SER A 291 -4.36 21.89 3.71
CA SER A 291 -4.79 22.73 4.84
C SER A 291 -5.92 22.11 5.67
N ASN A 292 -6.65 21.14 5.12
CA ASN A 292 -7.69 20.39 5.81
C ASN A 292 -7.78 18.99 5.21
N VAL A 293 -7.03 18.05 5.80
CA VAL A 293 -6.93 16.67 5.35
C VAL A 293 -8.24 15.88 5.51
N GLU A 294 -9.22 16.38 6.26
CA GLU A 294 -10.56 15.79 6.31
C GLU A 294 -11.38 16.10 5.05
N ARG A 295 -11.00 17.14 4.30
CA ARG A 295 -11.65 17.53 3.05
C ARG A 295 -11.15 16.68 1.89
N VAL A 296 -11.84 15.55 1.67
CA VAL A 296 -11.52 14.56 0.64
C VAL A 296 -12.40 14.71 -0.61
N PHE A 297 -11.77 14.79 -1.78
CA PHE A 297 -12.40 14.70 -3.09
C PHE A 297 -12.21 13.29 -3.64
N ARG A 298 -13.31 12.58 -3.89
CA ARG A 298 -13.29 11.15 -4.20
C ARG A 298 -12.68 10.82 -5.56
N ASP A 299 -12.76 11.75 -6.50
CA ASP A 299 -12.33 11.60 -7.88
C ASP A 299 -12.05 12.99 -8.50
N PHE A 300 -11.65 13.00 -9.77
CA PHE A 300 -11.41 14.23 -10.52
C PHE A 300 -12.66 15.09 -10.66
N GLY A 301 -13.85 14.51 -10.88
CA GLY A 301 -15.08 15.27 -11.06
C GLY A 301 -15.44 16.08 -9.81
N ALA A 302 -15.35 15.46 -8.64
CA ALA A 302 -15.57 16.10 -7.35
C ALA A 302 -14.55 17.23 -7.09
N LEU A 303 -13.28 17.01 -7.44
CA LEU A 303 -12.24 18.04 -7.30
C LEU A 303 -12.48 19.22 -8.25
N VAL A 304 -12.72 18.94 -9.53
CA VAL A 304 -12.95 19.94 -10.56
C VAL A 304 -14.17 20.79 -10.21
N ALA A 305 -15.26 20.18 -9.76
CA ALA A 305 -16.44 20.91 -9.30
C ALA A 305 -16.10 21.87 -8.14
N ALA A 306 -15.26 21.45 -7.19
CA ALA A 306 -14.85 22.32 -6.08
C ALA A 306 -13.97 23.50 -6.54
N ILE A 307 -13.07 23.27 -7.50
CA ILE A 307 -12.21 24.32 -8.10
C ILE A 307 -13.06 25.32 -8.89
N THR A 308 -13.93 24.85 -9.78
CA THR A 308 -14.71 25.72 -10.67
C THR A 308 -15.75 26.54 -9.93
N THR A 309 -16.28 26.01 -8.83
CA THR A 309 -17.20 26.74 -7.93
C THR A 309 -16.49 27.62 -6.89
N LYS A 310 -15.16 27.67 -6.90
CA LYS A 310 -14.33 28.41 -5.92
C LYS A 310 -14.58 27.99 -4.47
N ALA A 311 -14.98 26.74 -4.27
CA ALA A 311 -15.10 26.16 -2.94
C ALA A 311 -13.73 25.84 -2.33
N ILE A 312 -12.70 25.73 -3.18
CA ILE A 312 -11.27 25.74 -2.88
C ILE A 312 -10.55 26.66 -3.87
#